data_AF-A0A3D4URA3-F1
#
_entry.id   AF-A0A3D4URA3-F1
#
_cell.length_a   1.000
_cell.length_b   1.000
_cell.length_c   1.000
_cell.angle_alpha   90.00
_cell.angle_beta   90.00
_cell.angle_gamma   90.00
#
_symmetry.space_group_name_H-M   'P 1'
#
loop_
_entity.id
_entity.type
_entity.pdbx_description
1 polymer ?
#
loop_
_entity_poly.entity_id
_entity_poly.type
_entity_poly.pdbx_seq_one_letter_code
_entity_poly.pdbx_strand_id
1 'polypeptide(L)'
;IPCQNAMITYDYLNKFEINQYLHFDRWKSLKAMVYLTDVEEGDGAFSVAPGSHIRGGELRRLNKNLPYTMRPNRIEHDFPEDYKKPVKILGPSGTLILFDSDIFHCGGNVSEGHSRKLIRTHWYYNRKWAEIV
;
A
#
# COMPACT_ATOMS: atom_id res chain seq x y z
N ILE A 1 -16.75 14.41 -0.09
CA ILE A 1 -15.67 13.93 -0.99
C ILE A 1 -16.09 12.53 -1.42
N PRO A 2 -16.52 12.29 -2.67
CA PRO A 2 -16.92 10.96 -3.07
C PRO A 2 -15.70 10.02 -3.02
N CYS A 3 -15.90 8.80 -2.52
CA CYS A 3 -14.95 7.70 -2.70
C CYS A 3 -14.70 7.57 -4.20
N GLN A 4 -13.45 7.78 -4.64
CA GLN A 4 -13.18 7.95 -6.06
C GLN A 4 -13.06 6.60 -6.77
N ASN A 5 -12.55 5.58 -6.09
CA ASN A 5 -12.43 4.22 -6.61
C ASN A 5 -12.53 3.19 -5.48
N ALA A 6 -13.30 2.12 -5.70
CA ALA A 6 -13.34 0.92 -4.86
C ALA A 6 -12.97 -0.29 -5.73
N MET A 7 -12.03 -1.12 -5.26
CA MET A 7 -11.51 -2.26 -6.00
C MET A 7 -11.53 -3.49 -5.11
N ILE A 8 -12.10 -4.59 -5.61
CA ILE A 8 -11.95 -5.89 -4.99
C ILE A 8 -10.72 -6.56 -5.58
N THR A 9 -9.89 -7.17 -4.74
CA THR A 9 -8.75 -7.98 -5.16
C THR A 9 -8.88 -9.35 -4.54
N TYR A 10 -8.65 -10.38 -5.35
CA TYR A 10 -8.51 -11.75 -4.89
C TYR A 10 -7.07 -12.19 -5.16
N ASP A 11 -6.27 -12.20 -4.10
CA ASP A 11 -4.89 -12.63 -4.12
C ASP A 11 -4.84 -14.13 -3.84
N TYR A 12 -4.10 -14.85 -4.68
CA TYR A 12 -3.77 -16.25 -4.54
C TYR A 12 -2.33 -16.43 -5.07
N LEU A 13 -1.73 -17.60 -4.85
CA LEU A 13 -0.39 -17.89 -5.38
C LEU A 13 -0.39 -17.66 -6.91
N ASN A 14 0.21 -16.55 -7.34
CA ASN A 14 0.33 -16.17 -8.73
C ASN A 14 1.76 -15.73 -9.00
N LYS A 15 2.32 -16.10 -10.16
CA LYS A 15 3.72 -15.82 -10.53
C LYS A 15 3.98 -14.34 -10.86
N PHE A 16 2.95 -13.50 -10.88
CA PHE A 16 3.04 -12.08 -11.21
C PHE A 16 3.00 -11.23 -9.93
N GLU A 17 4.17 -10.81 -9.47
CA GLU A 17 4.40 -10.00 -8.27
C GLU A 17 3.90 -8.56 -8.44
N ILE A 18 2.64 -8.28 -8.09
CA ILE A 18 2.14 -6.89 -8.09
C ILE A 18 2.24 -6.34 -6.66
N ASN A 19 3.07 -5.29 -6.48
CA ASN A 19 3.20 -4.47 -5.25
C ASN A 19 3.65 -5.19 -3.96
N GLN A 20 4.54 -6.17 -4.07
CA GLN A 20 5.13 -6.88 -2.92
C GLN A 20 6.35 -6.18 -2.29
N TYR A 21 6.95 -5.21 -2.99
CA TYR A 21 8.07 -4.42 -2.47
C TYR A 21 7.58 -3.36 -1.48
N LEU A 22 8.37 -3.03 -0.46
CA LEU A 22 8.04 -1.96 0.46
C LEU A 22 8.09 -0.62 -0.27
N HIS A 23 7.01 0.14 -0.22
CA HIS A 23 6.92 1.42 -0.93
C HIS A 23 5.99 2.40 -0.22
N PHE A 24 6.06 3.67 -0.61
CA PHE A 24 4.96 4.61 -0.41
C PHE A 24 4.31 4.94 -1.76
N ASP A 25 3.09 5.47 -1.75
CA ASP A 25 2.45 5.86 -3.00
C ASP A 25 3.04 7.17 -3.54
N ARG A 26 3.18 7.24 -4.87
CA ARG A 26 3.63 8.46 -5.56
C ARG A 26 2.62 9.61 -5.47
N TRP A 27 1.36 9.29 -5.26
CA TRP A 27 0.29 10.25 -4.97
C TRP A 27 -0.23 10.05 -3.56
N LYS A 28 -0.50 11.15 -2.89
CA LYS A 28 -1.09 11.07 -1.56
C LYS A 28 -2.53 10.60 -1.67
N SER A 29 -2.90 9.68 -0.83
CA SER A 29 -4.28 9.30 -0.58
C SER A 29 -4.45 8.84 0.87
N LEU A 30 -5.68 8.93 1.37
CA LEU A 30 -6.11 8.10 2.49
C LEU A 30 -6.70 6.83 1.88
N LYS A 31 -6.29 5.66 2.38
CA LYS A 31 -6.82 4.38 1.92
C LYS A 31 -7.57 3.68 3.03
N ALA A 32 -8.65 3.01 2.64
CA ALA A 32 -9.34 2.05 3.46
C ALA A 32 -9.25 0.69 2.77
N MET A 33 -8.82 -0.32 3.51
CA MET A 33 -8.76 -1.72 3.08
C MET A 33 -9.59 -2.56 4.05
N VAL A 34 -10.48 -3.40 3.53
CA VAL A 34 -11.27 -4.33 4.33
C VAL A 34 -10.98 -5.74 3.85
N TYR A 35 -10.58 -6.60 4.77
CA TYR A 35 -10.47 -8.03 4.48
C TYR A 35 -11.86 -8.65 4.33
N LEU A 36 -12.07 -9.41 3.26
CA LEU A 36 -13.32 -10.12 2.97
C LEU A 36 -13.22 -11.62 3.33
N THR A 37 -12.01 -12.10 3.61
CA THR A 37 -11.68 -13.39 4.18
C THR A 37 -10.91 -13.18 5.47
N ASP A 38 -10.82 -14.21 6.31
CA ASP A 38 -9.81 -14.21 7.37
C ASP A 38 -8.42 -14.12 6.73
N VAL A 39 -7.51 -13.44 7.42
CA VAL A 39 -6.12 -13.24 6.97
C VAL A 39 -5.19 -13.64 8.08
N GLU A 40 -4.54 -14.77 7.86
CA GLU A 40 -3.59 -15.39 8.74
C GLU A 40 -2.17 -15.36 8.13
N GLU A 41 -1.24 -16.02 8.80
CA GLU A 41 0.10 -16.22 8.28
C GLU A 41 0.02 -17.05 6.98
N GLY A 42 0.72 -16.61 5.94
CA GLY A 42 0.66 -17.24 4.61
C GLY A 42 -0.38 -16.65 3.65
N ASP A 43 -1.37 -15.88 4.10
CA ASP A 43 -2.41 -15.30 3.23
C ASP A 43 -1.99 -13.99 2.54
N GLY A 44 -0.70 -13.65 2.57
CA GLY A 44 -0.19 -12.43 1.95
C GLY A 44 -0.67 -11.13 2.60
N ALA A 45 -0.79 -11.13 3.94
CA ALA A 45 -1.24 -10.00 4.74
C ALA A 45 -0.62 -8.64 4.35
N PHE A 46 -1.44 -7.59 4.41
CA PHE A 46 -0.97 -6.23 4.19
C PHE A 46 0.01 -5.86 5.30
N SER A 47 1.10 -5.21 4.93
CA SER A 47 2.17 -4.90 5.87
C SER A 47 2.54 -3.44 5.80
N VAL A 48 2.91 -2.86 6.94
CA VAL A 48 3.32 -1.45 7.05
C VAL A 48 4.56 -1.31 7.93
N ALA A 49 5.41 -0.33 7.68
CA ALA A 49 6.42 0.09 8.65
C ALA A 49 5.85 1.22 9.53
N PRO A 50 5.51 0.98 10.81
CA PRO A 50 4.86 1.99 11.64
C PRO A 50 5.71 3.28 11.77
N GLY A 51 5.03 4.44 11.78
CA GLY A 51 5.68 5.75 11.91
C GLY A 51 6.44 6.24 10.66
N SER A 52 6.55 5.44 9.60
CA SER A 52 7.26 5.84 8.37
C SER A 52 6.55 6.91 7.52
N HIS A 53 5.25 7.14 7.74
CA HIS A 53 4.44 8.08 6.95
C HIS A 53 4.98 9.52 6.92
N ILE A 54 5.68 9.95 7.98
CA ILE A 54 6.34 11.27 8.01
C ILE A 54 7.44 11.32 6.94
N ARG A 55 8.35 10.34 6.98
CA ARG A 55 9.47 10.22 6.05
C ARG A 55 9.02 9.95 4.61
N GLY A 56 8.07 9.04 4.40
CA GLY A 56 7.51 8.81 3.07
C GLY A 56 6.84 10.05 2.48
N GLY A 57 6.20 10.86 3.33
CA GLY A 57 5.64 12.15 2.89
C GLY A 57 6.71 13.15 2.47
N GLU A 58 7.85 13.19 3.17
CA GLU A 58 9.01 14.01 2.76
C GLU A 58 9.55 13.55 1.39
N LEU A 59 9.83 12.25 1.25
CA LEU A 59 10.36 11.66 0.02
C LEU A 59 9.44 11.91 -1.18
N ARG A 60 8.13 11.73 -1.01
CA ARG A 60 7.14 12.04 -2.04
C ARG A 60 7.16 13.52 -2.45
N ARG A 61 7.24 14.43 -1.47
CA ARG A 61 7.25 15.89 -1.73
C ARG A 61 8.53 16.34 -2.42
N LEU A 62 9.69 15.76 -2.06
CA LEU A 62 10.97 16.03 -2.71
C LEU A 62 10.92 15.68 -4.21
N ASN A 63 10.25 14.58 -4.55
CA ASN A 63 10.18 14.05 -5.91
C ASN A 63 8.93 14.50 -6.71
N LYS A 64 8.12 15.41 -6.17
CA LYS A 64 6.81 15.78 -6.76
C LYS A 64 6.89 16.38 -8.17
N ASN A 65 8.03 16.98 -8.52
CA ASN A 65 8.23 17.64 -9.81
C ASN A 65 8.73 16.67 -10.90
N LEU A 66 9.12 15.44 -10.53
CA LEU A 66 9.45 14.42 -11.52
C LEU A 66 8.16 13.89 -12.19
N PRO A 67 8.23 13.51 -13.47
CA PRO A 67 7.20 12.70 -14.11
C PRO A 67 6.84 11.48 -13.27
N TYR A 68 5.56 11.11 -13.23
CA TYR A 68 5.02 10.10 -12.31
C TYR A 68 5.83 8.80 -12.31
N THR A 69 6.13 8.26 -13.50
CA THR A 69 6.86 6.99 -13.67
C THR A 69 8.30 7.04 -13.18
N MET A 70 8.89 8.24 -13.09
CA MET A 70 10.26 8.44 -12.63
C MET A 70 10.34 8.80 -11.14
N ARG A 71 9.21 8.93 -10.44
CA ARG A 71 9.24 9.19 -9.00
C ARG A 71 9.74 7.94 -8.26
N PRO A 72 10.88 8.01 -7.55
CA PRO A 72 11.33 6.92 -6.70
C PRO A 72 10.31 6.69 -5.58
N ASN A 73 10.04 5.43 -5.26
CA ASN A 73 9.08 5.08 -4.22
C ASN A 73 9.30 3.69 -3.60
N ARG A 74 10.24 2.88 -4.10
CA ARG A 74 10.57 1.55 -3.57
C ARG A 74 11.66 1.70 -2.53
N ILE A 75 11.40 1.34 -1.28
CA ILE A 75 12.31 1.64 -0.17
C ILE A 75 13.62 0.88 -0.32
N GLU A 76 13.58 -0.43 -0.54
CA GLU A 76 14.79 -1.26 -0.60
C GLU A 76 15.72 -0.89 -1.76
N HIS A 77 15.19 -0.29 -2.83
CA HIS A 77 15.95 0.05 -4.04
C HIS A 77 16.33 1.53 -4.08
N ASP A 78 15.37 2.42 -3.87
CA ASP A 78 15.54 3.86 -4.06
C ASP A 78 16.04 4.56 -2.80
N PHE A 79 15.74 4.02 -1.61
CA PHE A 79 16.02 4.62 -0.30
C PHE A 79 16.43 3.55 0.74
N PRO A 80 17.46 2.73 0.48
CA PRO A 80 17.81 1.60 1.34
C PRO A 80 18.13 2.00 2.78
N GLU A 81 18.62 3.22 3.01
CA GLU A 81 18.90 3.79 4.32
C GLU A 81 17.63 4.04 5.15
N ASP A 82 16.49 4.22 4.50
CA ASP A 82 15.18 4.44 5.12
C ASP A 82 14.46 3.11 5.41
N TYR A 83 15.07 1.95 5.10
CA TYR A 83 14.45 0.65 5.30
C TYR A 83 14.04 0.42 6.76
N LYS A 84 12.78 0.00 6.93
CA LYS A 84 12.21 -0.40 8.21
C LYS A 84 11.45 -1.70 8.00
N LYS A 85 11.73 -2.69 8.83
CA LYS A 85 11.04 -3.99 8.76
C LYS A 85 9.54 -3.77 8.90
N PRO A 86 8.72 -4.16 7.90
CA PRO A 86 7.29 -3.98 7.97
C PRO A 86 6.65 -5.02 8.91
N VAL A 87 5.53 -4.63 9.52
CA VAL A 87 4.69 -5.44 10.40
C VAL A 87 3.45 -5.85 9.63
N LYS A 88 3.14 -7.15 9.65
CA LYS A 88 1.94 -7.71 9.04
C LYS A 88 0.70 -7.36 9.86
N ILE A 89 -0.38 -7.01 9.17
CA ILE A 89 -1.69 -6.80 9.76
C ILE A 89 -2.54 -8.03 9.46
N LEU A 90 -2.55 -8.96 10.42
CA LEU A 90 -3.43 -10.14 10.42
C LEU A 90 -4.77 -9.78 11.04
N GLY A 91 -5.82 -10.49 10.67
CA GLY A 91 -7.14 -10.29 11.25
C GLY A 91 -8.26 -11.02 10.52
N PRO A 92 -9.41 -11.21 11.18
CA PRO A 92 -10.55 -11.88 10.58
C PRO A 92 -11.19 -11.05 9.46
N SER A 93 -12.08 -11.67 8.68
CA SER A 93 -12.95 -10.99 7.74
C SER A 93 -13.70 -9.85 8.43
N GLY A 94 -13.80 -8.71 7.74
CA GLY A 94 -14.33 -7.46 8.28
C GLY A 94 -13.29 -6.56 8.95
N THR A 95 -12.03 -7.01 9.11
CA THR A 95 -10.94 -6.14 9.59
C THR A 95 -10.78 -4.95 8.64
N LEU A 96 -10.95 -3.74 9.19
CA LEU A 96 -10.76 -2.47 8.49
C LEU A 96 -9.39 -1.90 8.82
N ILE A 97 -8.60 -1.63 7.78
CA ILE A 97 -7.30 -0.98 7.85
C ILE A 97 -7.43 0.39 7.18
N LEU A 98 -7.30 1.45 7.97
CA LEU A 98 -7.21 2.82 7.49
C LEU A 98 -5.74 3.26 7.54
N PHE A 99 -5.21 3.73 6.41
CA PHE A 99 -3.82 4.16 6.36
C PHE A 99 -3.58 5.32 5.42
N ASP A 100 -2.59 6.13 5.80
CA ASP A 100 -2.01 7.16 4.98
C ASP A 100 -1.08 6.52 3.94
N SER A 101 -1.26 6.81 2.66
CA SER A 101 -0.45 6.20 1.59
C SER A 101 1.03 6.62 1.58
N ASP A 102 1.41 7.62 2.38
CA ASP A 102 2.81 7.97 2.63
C ASP A 102 3.49 6.99 3.59
N ILE A 103 2.74 6.15 4.33
CA ILE A 103 3.34 5.07 5.12
C ILE A 103 4.05 4.10 4.18
N PHE A 104 5.21 3.59 4.58
CA PHE A 104 5.84 2.49 3.86
C PHE A 104 4.98 1.25 4.05
N HIS A 105 4.54 0.66 2.94
CA HIS A 105 3.62 -0.45 2.91
C HIS A 105 3.90 -1.40 1.76
N CYS A 106 3.41 -2.62 1.88
CA CYS A 106 3.43 -3.62 0.82
C CYS A 106 2.29 -4.63 1.00
N GLY A 107 1.93 -5.30 -0.10
CA GLY A 107 1.21 -6.57 0.00
C GLY A 107 2.15 -7.68 0.47
N GLY A 108 1.61 -8.72 1.10
CA GLY A 108 2.37 -9.92 1.41
C GLY A 108 2.32 -10.94 0.28
N ASN A 109 3.20 -11.93 0.36
CA ASN A 109 3.21 -13.08 -0.54
C ASN A 109 2.19 -14.10 -0.04
N VAL A 110 1.33 -14.56 -0.95
CA VAL A 110 0.40 -15.65 -0.65
C VAL A 110 1.14 -16.97 -0.83
N SER A 111 1.15 -17.79 0.21
CA SER A 111 1.72 -19.14 0.21
C SER A 111 0.85 -20.12 -0.59
N GLU A 112 1.42 -21.28 -0.94
CA GLU A 112 0.66 -22.32 -1.61
C GLU A 112 -0.53 -22.81 -0.76
N GLY A 113 -1.70 -22.95 -1.38
CA GLY A 113 -2.94 -23.32 -0.68
C GLY A 113 -3.63 -22.17 0.07
N HIS A 114 -3.00 -21.00 0.16
CA HIS A 114 -3.54 -19.82 0.80
C HIS A 114 -4.18 -18.85 -0.20
N SER A 115 -5.01 -17.94 0.30
CA SER A 115 -5.61 -16.87 -0.50
C SER A 115 -6.16 -15.76 0.37
N ARG A 116 -6.30 -14.56 -0.20
CA ARG A 116 -6.91 -13.43 0.49
C ARG A 116 -7.81 -12.65 -0.45
N LYS A 117 -9.04 -12.37 0.00
CA LYS A 117 -9.91 -11.38 -0.66
C LYS A 117 -9.97 -10.11 0.17
N LEU A 118 -9.90 -8.97 -0.51
CA LEU A 118 -10.06 -7.66 0.12
C LEU A 118 -10.77 -6.70 -0.82
N ILE A 119 -11.35 -5.66 -0.23
CA ILE A 119 -11.74 -4.45 -0.94
C ILE A 119 -10.83 -3.31 -0.49
N ARG A 120 -10.36 -2.47 -1.42
CA ARG A 120 -9.63 -1.24 -1.10
C ARG A 120 -10.24 -0.04 -1.78
N THR A 121 -10.13 1.11 -1.12
CA THR A 121 -10.56 2.40 -1.65
C THR A 121 -9.44 3.43 -1.58
N HIS A 122 -9.50 4.42 -2.48
CA HIS A 122 -8.57 5.54 -2.52
C HIS A 122 -9.31 6.86 -2.39
N TRP A 123 -8.96 7.64 -1.37
CA TRP A 123 -9.59 8.91 -1.05
C TRP A 123 -8.55 10.02 -1.19
N TYR A 124 -8.85 11.00 -2.03
CA TYR A 124 -7.97 12.14 -2.30
C TYR A 124 -8.63 13.40 -1.76
N TYR A 125 -7.86 14.22 -1.04
CA TYR A 125 -8.40 15.45 -0.42
C TYR A 125 -8.95 16.44 -1.46
N ASN A 126 -8.29 16.57 -2.62
CA ASN A 126 -8.79 17.32 -3.77
C ASN A 126 -8.25 16.73 -5.08
N ARG A 127 -8.80 17.13 -6.23
CA ARG A 127 -8.29 16.69 -7.55
C ARG A 127 -6.83 17.06 -7.80
N LYS A 128 -6.29 18.10 -7.13
CA LYS A 128 -4.85 18.44 -7.18
C LYS A 128 -3.94 17.36 -6.57
N TRP A 129 -4.45 16.41 -5.79
CA TRP A 129 -3.70 15.23 -5.34
C TRP A 129 -3.59 14.14 -6.42
N ALA A 130 -4.49 14.14 -7.41
CA ALA A 130 -4.51 13.21 -8.55
C ALA A 130 -3.99 13.83 -9.86
N GLU A 131 -4.07 15.15 -10.02
CA GLU A 131 -3.78 15.88 -11.26
C GLU A 131 -2.35 16.42 -11.35
N ILE A 132 -1.36 15.83 -10.66
CA ILE A 132 0.03 16.00 -11.13
C ILE A 132 0.23 15.01 -12.29
N VAL A 133 -0.41 15.35 -13.42
CA VAL A 133 -0.21 14.79 -14.76
C VAL A 133 0.54 15.83 -15.58
#